data_AF-A0A349B0A5-F1
#
_entry.id   AF-A0A349B0A5-F1
#
_cell.length_a   1.000
_cell.length_b   1.000
_cell.length_c   1.000
_cell.angle_alpha   90.00
_cell.angle_beta   90.00
_cell.angle_gamma   90.00
#
_symmetry.space_group_name_H-M   'P 1'
#
loop_
_entity.id
_entity.type
_entity.pdbx_description
1 polymer ?
#
loop_
_entity_poly.entity_id
_entity_poly.type
_entity_poly.pdbx_seq_one_letter_code
_entity_poly.pdbx_strand_id
1 'polypeptide(L)' 'MIRTERHDEVLVCTIDRPDRRNAVDAEHLDGLRAAFEGVGDARALVLAGAGSAFCAGADL' A
#
# COMPACT_ATOMS: atom_id res chain seq x y z
N MET A 1 -0.74 8.01 2.64
CA MET A 1 -1.83 7.67 1.69
C MET A 1 -1.55 6.30 1.07
N ILE A 2 -2.57 5.53 0.67
CA ILE A 2 -2.39 4.27 -0.07
C ILE A 2 -2.71 4.52 -1.55
N ARG A 3 -1.78 4.22 -2.47
CA ARG A 3 -1.99 4.31 -3.92
C ARG A 3 -2.11 2.91 -4.54
N THR A 4 -3.00 2.74 -5.50
CA THR A 4 -3.15 1.47 -6.25
C THR A 4 -3.01 1.70 -7.75
N GLU A 5 -2.29 0.79 -8.41
CA GLU A 5 -2.04 0.81 -9.86
C GLU A 5 -2.14 -0.63 -10.39
N ARG A 6 -2.76 -0.82 -11.56
CA ARG A 6 -2.88 -2.16 -12.18
C ARG A 6 -1.91 -2.26 -13.36
N HIS A 7 -1.11 -3.32 -13.33
CA HIS A 7 -0.21 -3.72 -14.42
C HIS A 7 -0.59 -5.13 -14.86
N ASP A 8 -1.34 -5.22 -15.96
CA ASP A 8 -1.91 -6.47 -16.46
C ASP A 8 -2.68 -7.23 -15.35
N GLU A 9 -2.20 -8.41 -14.97
CA GLU A 9 -2.79 -9.28 -13.95
C GLU A 9 -2.21 -9.03 -12.54
N VAL A 10 -1.46 -7.96 -12.34
CA VAL A 10 -0.85 -7.61 -11.04
C VAL A 10 -1.40 -6.28 -10.55
N LEU A 11 -1.91 -6.25 -9.31
CA LEU A 11 -2.23 -5.01 -8.60
C LEU A 11 -1.04 -4.58 -7.75
N VAL A 12 -0.55 -3.37 -7.95
CA VAL A 12 0.50 -2.76 -7.12
C VAL A 12 -0.16 -1.80 -6.15
N CYS A 13 -0.01 -2.08 -4.86
CA CYS A 13 -0.47 -1.25 -3.76
C CYS A 13 0.74 -0.61 -3.07
N THR A 14 0.79 0.71 -3.01
CA THR A 14 1.95 1.47 -2.49
C THR A 14 1.55 2.28 -1.26
N ILE A 15 2.26 2.09 -0.15
CA ILE A 15 2.23 3.01 0.99
C ILE A 15 3.00 4.26 0.59
N ASP A 16 2.29 5.37 0.37
CA ASP A 16 2.83 6.64 -0.09
C ASP A 16 2.81 7.67 1.04
N ARG A 17 3.81 7.56 1.92
CA ARG A 17 4.10 8.51 3.00
C ARG A 17 5.62 8.58 3.28
N PRO A 18 6.43 8.88 2.25
CA PRO A 18 7.89 8.73 2.32
C PRO A 18 8.55 9.65 3.35
N ASP A 19 7.97 10.82 3.62
CA ASP A 19 8.39 11.77 4.66
C ASP A 19 8.38 11.17 6.07
N ARG A 20 7.55 10.15 6.29
CA ARG A 20 7.43 9.39 7.55
C ARG A 20 7.97 7.97 7.43
N ARG A 21 8.81 7.69 6.42
CA ARG A 21 9.30 6.34 6.11
C ARG A 21 8.16 5.32 6.01
N ASN A 22 7.02 5.76 5.48
CA ASN A 22 5.82 4.96 5.29
C ASN A 22 5.27 4.35 6.60
N ALA A 23 5.41 5.04 7.74
CA ALA A 23 4.73 4.67 8.99
C ALA A 23 3.21 4.69 8.79
N VAL A 24 2.52 3.67 9.32
CA VAL A 24 1.08 3.43 9.12
C VAL A 24 0.28 3.71 10.38
N ASP A 25 -0.83 4.41 10.21
CA ASP A 25 -1.88 4.62 11.22
C ASP A 25 -3.18 3.90 10.81
N ALA A 26 -4.27 4.12 11.54
CA ALA A 26 -5.56 3.50 11.27
C ALA A 26 -6.10 3.80 9.85
N GLU A 27 -5.94 5.04 9.36
CA GLU A 27 -6.40 5.43 8.03
C GLU A 27 -5.63 4.69 6.92
N HIS A 28 -4.32 4.51 7.12
CA HIS A 28 -3.50 3.72 6.20
C HIS A 28 -3.90 2.25 6.21
N LEU A 29 -4.20 1.68 7.38
CA LEU A 29 -4.67 0.30 7.50
C LEU A 29 -6.02 0.10 6.80
N ASP A 30 -6.95 1.05 6.94
CA ASP A 30 -8.23 1.04 6.23
C ASP A 30 -8.04 1.12 4.71
N GLY A 31 -7.11 1.97 4.24
CA GLY A 31 -6.75 2.06 2.83
C GLY A 31 -6.15 0.77 2.27
N LEU A 32 -5.25 0.11 3.02
CA LEU A 32 -4.69 -1.18 2.64
C LEU A 32 -5.77 -2.27 2.58
N ARG A 33 -6.68 -2.28 3.57
CA ARG A 33 -7.81 -3.21 3.61
C ARG A 33 -8.70 -3.03 2.38
N ALA A 34 -9.08 -1.80 2.04
CA ALA A 34 -9.89 -1.52 0.86
C ALA A 34 -9.20 -1.96 -0.44
N ALA A 35 -7.88 -1.75 -0.57
CA ALA A 35 -7.12 -2.20 -1.72
C ALA A 35 -7.10 -3.74 -1.85
N PHE A 36 -7.02 -4.46 -0.73
CA PHE A 36 -6.98 -5.92 -0.73
C PHE A 36 -8.36 -6.52 -1.02
N GLU A 37 -9.43 -5.95 -0.42
CA GLU A 37 -10.81 -6.35 -0.72
C GLU A 37 -11.18 -6.04 -2.19
N GLY A 38 -10.59 -5.00 -2.78
CA GLY A 38 -10.77 -4.60 -4.17
C GLY A 38 -9.85 -5.28 -5.20
N VAL A 39 -9.11 -6.32 -4.84
CA VAL A 39 -8.09 -6.94 -5.72
C VAL A 39 -8.67 -7.54 -7.02
N GLY A 40 -9.95 -7.94 -6.99
CA GLY A 40 -10.66 -8.47 -8.14
C GLY A 40 -10.03 -9.74 -8.71
N ASP A 41 -9.76 -9.73 -10.01
CA ASP A 41 -9.22 -10.85 -10.79
C ASP A 41 -7.69 -10.85 -10.94
N ALA A 42 -6.98 -9.98 -10.21
CA ALA A 42 -5.52 -9.95 -10.29
C ALA A 42 -4.93 -11.29 -9.78
N ARG A 43 -3.96 -11.83 -10.52
CA ARG A 43 -3.25 -13.06 -10.15
C ARG A 43 -2.26 -12.86 -9.01
N ALA A 44 -1.80 -11.63 -8.81
CA ALA A 44 -0.92 -11.28 -7.70
C ALA A 44 -1.17 -9.84 -7.23
N LEU A 45 -0.86 -9.59 -5.95
CA LEU A 45 -0.79 -8.26 -5.36
C LEU A 45 0.63 -8.01 -4.88
N VAL A 46 1.20 -6.88 -5.28
CA VAL A 46 2.48 -6.38 -4.76
C VAL A 46 2.21 -5.26 -3.78
N LEU A 47 2.67 -5.42 -2.55
CA LEU A 47 2.70 -4.34 -1.57
C LEU A 47 4.08 -3.69 -1.60
N ALA A 48 4.12 -2.38 -1.82
CA ALA A 48 5.33 -1.57 -1.92
C ALA A 48 5.28 -0.35 -0.99
N GLY A 49 6.44 0.24 -0.71
CA GLY A 49 6.57 1.54 -0.05
C GLY A 49 7.17 2.56 -1.01
N ALA A 50 6.67 3.79 -1.01
CA ALA A 50 7.23 4.87 -1.81
C ALA A 50 8.59 5.33 -1.24
N GLY A 51 9.48 5.80 -2.11
CA GLY A 51 10.78 6.33 -1.70
C GLY A 51 11.77 5.23 -1.30
N SER A 52 12.52 5.46 -0.22
CA SER A 52 13.67 4.64 0.16
C SER A 52 13.40 3.58 1.23
N ALA A 53 12.19 3.54 1.78
CA ALA A 53 11.81 2.60 2.85
C ALA A 53 10.52 1.87 2.48
N PHE A 54 10.39 0.61 2.92
CA PHE A 54 9.13 -0.11 2.78
C PHE A 54 8.06 0.45 3.74
N CYS A 55 8.24 0.24 5.04
CA CYS A 55 7.36 0.72 6.10
C CYS A 55 8.13 0.74 7.44
N ALA A 56 8.04 1.85 8.18
CA ALA A 56 8.67 1.99 9.49
C ALA A 56 7.88 1.34 10.64
N GLY A 57 6.71 0.76 10.36
CA GLY A 57 5.80 0.18 11.35
C GLY A 57 4.66 1.12 11.74
N ALA A 58 4.12 0.94 12.94
CA ALA A 58 3.03 1.77 13.46
C ALA A 58 3.50 3.22 13.70
N ASP A 59 2.67 4.19 13.32
CA ASP A 59 2.81 5.59 13.71
C ASP A 59 2.16 5.77 15.09
N LEU A 60 2.99 5.98 16.13
CA LEU A 60 2.59 6.09 17.55
C LEU A 60 2.42 7.54 18.00
#